data_AF-A0A1G8WYB3-F1
#
_entry.id   AF-A0A1G8WYB3-F1
#
_cell.length_a   1.000
_cell.length_b   1.000
_cell.length_c   1.000
_cell.angle_alpha   90.00
_cell.angle_beta   90.00
_cell.angle_gamma   90.00
#
_symmetry.space_group_name_H-M   'P 1'
#
loop_
_entity.id
_entity.type
_entity.pdbx_description
1 polymer ?
#
loop_
_entity_poly.entity_id
_entity_poly.type
_entity_poly.pdbx_seq_one_letter_code
_entity_poly.pdbx_strand_id
1 'polypeptide(L)'
;MSSVSAQSPFGVPWRSALLFLAVVAGFLLLSLTTFDPKVGPAAWVIRIAGTVVWVAFAAYLGYRDIVQKQGNGPQDIDHVPFDRWSWIHTTAGAMLGFWSVPLMLVVAITIGWEFFEKYVPGFGEKETLANRAVDVVGAWVGWVLLALLIAVLEGDSVPFVLPSADAWIRNL
;
A
#
# COMPACT_ATOMS: atom_id res chain seq x y z
N MET A 1 -13.70 28.74 20.79
CA MET A 1 -13.83 28.93 19.33
C MET A 1 -12.84 27.99 18.66
N SER A 2 -13.30 26.84 18.14
CA SER A 2 -12.45 25.95 17.35
C SER A 2 -12.13 26.66 16.04
N SER A 3 -10.86 27.00 15.81
CA SER A 3 -10.40 27.45 14.50
C SER A 3 -10.77 26.35 13.50
N VAL A 4 -11.65 26.66 12.55
CA VAL A 4 -11.95 25.77 11.43
C VAL A 4 -10.62 25.59 10.70
N SER A 5 -9.92 24.48 10.95
CA SER A 5 -8.70 24.18 10.21
C SER A 5 -9.12 24.09 8.76
N ALA A 6 -8.47 24.87 7.88
CA ALA A 6 -8.72 24.78 6.45
C ALA A 6 -8.63 23.30 6.03
N GLN A 7 -9.76 22.75 5.57
CA GLN A 7 -9.78 21.40 5.02
C GLN A 7 -9.12 21.43 3.63
N SER A 8 -8.43 20.35 3.29
CA SER A 8 -7.96 20.13 1.92
C SER A 8 -9.14 19.85 0.98
N PRO A 9 -8.93 19.85 -0.35
CA PRO A 9 -9.96 19.42 -1.31
C PRO A 9 -10.51 18.02 -1.08
N PHE A 10 -9.83 17.21 -0.26
CA PHE A 10 -10.20 15.84 0.10
C PHE A 10 -10.97 15.75 1.43
N GLY A 11 -11.38 16.87 2.03
CA GLY A 11 -12.12 16.86 3.29
C GLY A 11 -11.29 16.48 4.53
N VAL A 12 -9.98 16.25 4.36
CA VAL A 12 -9.03 15.98 5.46
C VAL A 12 -8.21 17.23 5.82
N PRO A 13 -7.68 17.35 7.05
CA PRO A 13 -6.80 18.45 7.41
C PRO A 13 -5.56 18.53 6.49
N TRP A 14 -5.12 19.73 6.12
CA TRP A 14 -3.94 19.91 5.25
C TRP A 14 -2.67 19.22 5.79
N ARG A 15 -2.46 19.22 7.11
CA ARG A 15 -1.33 18.52 7.73
C ARG A 15 -1.37 17.03 7.44
N SER A 16 -2.55 16.41 7.53
CA SER A 16 -2.76 15.01 7.20
C SER A 16 -2.50 14.74 5.72
N ALA A 17 -2.99 15.61 4.83
CA ALA A 17 -2.74 15.50 3.38
C ALA A 17 -1.25 15.60 3.03
N LEU A 18 -0.50 16.53 3.64
CA LEU A 18 0.94 16.64 3.43
C LEU A 18 1.71 15.42 3.94
N LEU A 19 1.32 14.88 5.10
CA LEU A 19 1.93 13.68 5.65
C LEU A 19 1.64 12.46 4.77
N PHE A 20 0.41 12.32 4.27
CA PHE A 20 0.05 11.30 3.27
C PHE A 20 0.95 11.39 2.03
N LEU A 21 1.11 12.59 1.46
CA LEU A 21 1.98 12.81 0.29
C LEU A 21 3.43 12.44 0.59
N ALA A 22 3.94 12.74 1.79
CA ALA A 22 5.28 12.37 2.20
C ALA A 22 5.46 10.84 2.32
N VAL A 23 4.47 10.14 2.88
CA VAL A 23 4.48 8.67 2.98
C VAL A 23 4.44 8.05 1.58
N VAL A 24 3.54 8.51 0.70
CA VAL A 24 3.46 8.05 -0.71
C VAL A 24 4.78 8.29 -1.44
N ALA A 25 5.36 9.49 -1.32
CA ALA A 25 6.65 9.80 -1.92
C ALA A 25 7.77 8.89 -1.39
N GLY A 26 7.78 8.63 -0.08
CA GLY A 26 8.70 7.69 0.55
C GLY A 26 8.60 6.29 -0.04
N PHE A 27 7.38 5.79 -0.24
CA PHE A 27 7.16 4.49 -0.90
C PHE A 27 7.61 4.49 -2.35
N LEU A 28 7.32 5.53 -3.12
CA LEU A 28 7.77 5.63 -4.51
C LEU A 28 9.31 5.63 -4.60
N LEU A 29 9.99 6.39 -3.75
CA LEU A 29 11.46 6.41 -3.69
C LEU A 29 12.03 5.05 -3.31
N LEU A 30 11.40 4.37 -2.35
CA LEU A 30 11.80 3.04 -1.92
C LEU A 30 11.61 2.00 -3.03
N SER A 31 10.53 2.07 -3.81
CA SER A 31 10.33 1.20 -4.97
C SER A 31 11.38 1.43 -6.08
N LEU A 32 11.98 2.61 -6.18
CA LEU A 32 13.12 2.81 -7.09
C LEU A 32 14.36 2.01 -6.66
N THR A 33 14.49 1.68 -5.37
CA THR A 33 15.60 0.86 -4.87
C THR A 33 15.46 -0.62 -5.25
N THR A 34 14.28 -1.05 -5.71
CA THR A 34 14.02 -2.41 -6.18
C THR A 34 14.09 -2.52 -7.71
N PHE A 35 14.60 -1.48 -8.38
CA PHE A 35 14.84 -1.49 -9.83
C PHE A 35 15.89 -2.55 -10.19
N ASP A 36 15.51 -3.55 -10.97
CA ASP A 36 16.42 -4.53 -11.55
C ASP A 36 16.47 -4.38 -13.08
N PRO A 37 17.62 -3.98 -13.67
CA PRO A 37 17.76 -3.84 -15.11
C PRO A 37 17.69 -5.16 -15.88
N LYS A 38 17.75 -6.32 -15.20
CA LYS A 38 17.62 -7.65 -15.84
C LYS A 38 16.18 -7.99 -16.19
N VAL A 39 15.20 -7.28 -15.62
CA VAL A 39 13.78 -7.51 -15.87
C VAL A 39 13.44 -7.14 -17.31
N GLY A 40 12.86 -8.09 -18.04
CA GLY A 40 12.56 -7.91 -19.47
C GLY A 40 11.54 -6.79 -19.74
N PRO A 41 11.53 -6.19 -20.95
CA PRO A 41 10.61 -5.09 -21.29
C PRO A 41 9.13 -5.43 -21.11
N ALA A 42 8.73 -6.68 -21.36
CA ALA A 42 7.34 -7.11 -21.17
C ALA A 42 6.91 -7.06 -19.69
N ALA A 43 7.76 -7.50 -18.77
CA ALA A 43 7.48 -7.43 -17.34
C ALA A 43 7.36 -5.97 -16.87
N TRP A 44 8.19 -5.07 -17.41
CA TRP A 44 8.07 -3.62 -17.17
C TRP A 44 6.74 -3.04 -17.61
N VAL A 45 6.28 -3.39 -18.82
CA VAL A 45 4.98 -2.93 -19.32
C VAL A 45 3.85 -3.39 -18.40
N ILE A 46 3.86 -4.66 -17.98
CA ILE A 46 2.82 -5.18 -17.08
C ILE A 46 2.90 -4.51 -15.71
N ARG A 47 4.10 -4.30 -15.14
CA ARG A 47 4.31 -3.57 -13.87
C ARG A 47 3.74 -2.17 -13.91
N ILE A 48 4.05 -1.42 -14.96
CA ILE A 48 3.55 -0.05 -15.13
C ILE A 48 2.02 -0.07 -15.32
N ALA A 49 1.50 -0.89 -16.23
CA ALA A 49 0.07 -0.97 -16.50
C ALA A 49 -0.73 -1.40 -15.25
N GLY A 50 -0.26 -2.42 -14.53
CA GLY A 50 -0.88 -2.88 -13.28
C GLY A 50 -0.87 -1.80 -12.21
N THR A 51 0.24 -1.08 -12.06
CA THR A 51 0.35 0.06 -11.12
C THR A 51 -0.64 1.17 -11.49
N VAL A 52 -0.75 1.53 -12.77
CA VAL A 52 -1.70 2.55 -13.25
C VAL A 52 -3.14 2.12 -12.96
N VAL A 53 -3.50 0.87 -13.24
CA VAL A 53 -4.84 0.32 -12.95
C VAL A 53 -5.14 0.35 -11.46
N TRP A 54 -4.19 -0.08 -10.62
CA TRP A 54 -4.34 -0.06 -9.17
C TRP A 54 -4.49 1.36 -8.62
N VAL A 55 -3.66 2.32 -9.06
CA VAL A 55 -3.77 3.73 -8.67
C VAL A 55 -5.12 4.31 -9.11
N ALA A 56 -5.58 4.02 -10.33
CA ALA A 56 -6.88 4.47 -10.81
C ALA A 56 -8.03 3.89 -9.96
N PHE A 57 -7.92 2.62 -9.57
CA PHE A 57 -8.90 1.98 -8.70
C PHE A 57 -8.93 2.58 -7.29
N ALA A 58 -7.77 2.82 -6.68
CA ALA A 58 -7.65 3.48 -5.38
C ALA A 58 -8.17 4.92 -5.43
N ALA A 59 -7.83 5.68 -6.48
CA ALA A 59 -8.31 7.04 -6.67
C ALA A 59 -9.84 7.09 -6.88
N TYR A 60 -10.40 6.14 -7.63
CA TYR A 60 -11.84 6.01 -7.80
C TYR A 60 -12.55 5.76 -6.46
N LEU A 61 -12.05 4.83 -5.64
CA LEU A 61 -12.61 4.56 -4.31
C LEU A 61 -12.44 5.76 -3.37
N GLY A 62 -11.27 6.40 -3.36
CA GLY A 62 -11.03 7.62 -2.59
C GLY A 62 -12.00 8.74 -2.97
N TYR A 63 -12.19 9.00 -4.26
CA TYR A 63 -13.17 9.99 -4.70
C TYR A 63 -14.61 9.63 -4.28
N ARG A 64 -15.02 8.37 -4.49
CA ARG A 64 -16.37 7.91 -4.14
C ARG A 64 -16.64 7.96 -2.64
N ASP A 65 -15.70 7.50 -1.82
CA ASP A 65 -15.94 7.28 -0.39
C ASP A 65 -15.50 8.46 0.49
N ILE A 66 -14.50 9.25 0.07
CA ILE A 66 -14.01 10.41 0.81
C ILE A 66 -14.66 11.70 0.27
N VAL A 67 -14.61 11.92 -1.05
CA VAL A 67 -15.01 13.20 -1.65
C VAL A 67 -16.53 13.30 -1.83
N GLN A 68 -17.17 12.26 -2.40
CA GLN A 68 -18.62 12.31 -2.69
C GLN A 68 -19.51 12.14 -1.45
N LYS A 69 -19.07 11.45 -0.40
CA LYS A 69 -19.92 11.12 0.76
C LYS A 69 -19.87 12.10 1.92
N GLN A 70 -19.13 13.21 1.81
CA GLN A 70 -19.05 14.37 2.74
C GLN A 70 -19.82 14.23 4.08
N GLY A 71 -19.32 13.41 5.02
CA GLY A 71 -19.90 13.27 6.37
C GLY A 71 -20.38 11.87 6.76
N ASN A 72 -20.79 11.04 5.79
CA ASN A 72 -20.94 9.57 5.95
C ASN A 72 -19.71 8.88 5.33
N GLY A 73 -18.52 9.36 5.72
CA GLY A 73 -17.24 9.04 5.07
C GLY A 73 -16.83 7.57 5.18
N PRO A 74 -15.57 7.22 4.84
CA PRO A 74 -15.06 5.85 4.92
C PRO A 74 -15.37 5.16 6.26
N GLN A 75 -15.42 5.97 7.31
CA GLN A 75 -15.70 5.57 8.69
C GLN A 75 -17.00 4.79 8.93
N ASP A 76 -17.99 4.86 8.02
CA ASP A 76 -19.24 4.08 8.09
C ASP A 76 -19.13 2.69 7.40
N ILE A 77 -18.00 2.39 6.77
CA ILE A 77 -17.73 1.14 6.06
C ILE A 77 -16.81 0.23 6.91
N ASP A 78 -16.00 0.86 7.77
CA ASP A 78 -14.87 0.26 8.50
C ASP A 78 -15.27 -0.51 9.78
N HIS A 79 -16.56 -0.84 9.92
CA HIS A 79 -17.09 -1.55 11.10
C HIS A 79 -16.89 -3.06 11.01
N VAL A 80 -16.68 -3.57 9.79
CA VAL A 80 -16.53 -4.99 9.51
C VAL A 80 -15.06 -5.35 9.34
N PRO A 81 -14.65 -6.58 9.67
CA PRO A 81 -13.26 -6.99 9.50
C PRO A 81 -12.75 -6.95 8.06
N PHE A 82 -13.62 -7.02 7.04
CA PHE A 82 -13.21 -6.98 5.64
C PHE A 82 -14.17 -6.11 4.85
N ASP A 83 -13.64 -5.12 4.14
CA ASP A 83 -14.43 -4.17 3.37
C ASP A 83 -13.85 -3.90 1.97
N ARG A 84 -14.24 -2.77 1.37
CA ARG A 84 -13.81 -2.38 0.02
C ARG A 84 -12.37 -1.86 -0.01
N TRP A 85 -11.87 -1.28 1.08
CA TRP A 85 -10.48 -0.85 1.24
C TRP A 85 -9.56 -2.02 1.54
N SER A 86 -10.06 -3.08 2.19
CA SER A 86 -9.32 -4.35 2.31
C SER A 86 -8.87 -4.93 0.95
N TRP A 87 -9.66 -4.73 -0.10
CA TRP A 87 -9.26 -5.07 -1.48
C TRP A 87 -8.13 -4.19 -2.00
N ILE A 88 -8.11 -2.90 -1.67
CA ILE A 88 -7.00 -2.00 -2.01
C ILE A 88 -5.73 -2.45 -1.30
N HIS A 89 -5.79 -2.78 -0.01
CA HIS A 89 -4.63 -3.28 0.74
C HIS A 89 -4.10 -4.59 0.17
N THR A 90 -4.99 -5.55 -0.11
CA THR A 90 -4.63 -6.83 -0.73
C THR A 90 -3.96 -6.63 -2.10
N THR A 91 -4.54 -5.77 -2.94
CA THR A 91 -3.98 -5.49 -4.27
C THR A 91 -2.72 -4.63 -4.22
N ALA A 92 -2.57 -3.77 -3.21
CA ALA A 92 -1.33 -3.04 -2.95
C ALA A 92 -0.19 -4.02 -2.63
N GLY A 93 -0.46 -4.98 -1.74
CA GLY A 93 0.47 -6.07 -1.45
C GLY A 93 0.85 -6.87 -2.69
N ALA A 94 -0.14 -7.21 -3.52
CA ALA A 94 0.10 -7.86 -4.81
C ALA A 94 1.01 -7.05 -5.74
N MET A 95 0.81 -5.73 -5.82
CA MET A 95 1.71 -4.84 -6.58
C MET A 95 3.11 -4.83 -5.99
N LEU A 96 3.26 -4.75 -4.67
CA LEU A 96 4.58 -4.85 -4.04
C LEU A 96 5.28 -6.18 -4.36
N GLY A 97 4.55 -7.30 -4.38
CA GLY A 97 5.08 -8.60 -4.77
C GLY A 97 5.49 -8.64 -6.24
N PHE A 98 4.67 -8.02 -7.09
CA PHE A 98 4.92 -7.92 -8.52
C PHE A 98 6.15 -7.07 -8.87
N TRP A 99 6.47 -6.09 -8.03
CA TRP A 99 7.68 -5.27 -8.07
C TRP A 99 8.87 -5.88 -7.31
N SER A 100 8.74 -7.14 -6.87
CA SER A 100 9.77 -7.87 -6.12
C SER A 100 10.25 -7.13 -4.86
N VAL A 101 9.38 -6.36 -4.23
CA VAL A 101 9.69 -5.65 -2.98
C VAL A 101 9.91 -6.67 -1.87
N PRO A 102 10.99 -6.60 -1.09
CA PRO A 102 11.26 -7.58 -0.04
C PRO A 102 10.14 -7.71 0.99
N LEU A 103 9.81 -8.94 1.42
CA LEU A 103 8.74 -9.19 2.39
C LEU A 103 8.91 -8.38 3.69
N MET A 104 10.12 -8.31 4.24
CA MET A 104 10.37 -7.53 5.45
C MET A 104 10.02 -6.05 5.30
N LEU A 105 10.23 -5.52 4.10
CA LEU A 105 9.88 -4.15 3.78
C LEU A 105 8.37 -3.99 3.62
N VAL A 106 7.70 -4.95 2.98
CA VAL A 106 6.23 -4.98 2.87
C VAL A 106 5.57 -5.03 4.24
N VAL A 107 6.09 -5.85 5.16
CA VAL A 107 5.64 -5.91 6.56
C VAL A 107 5.78 -4.56 7.23
N ALA A 108 6.93 -3.90 7.11
CA ALA A 108 7.14 -2.57 7.69
C ALA A 108 6.21 -1.51 7.09
N ILE A 109 6.02 -1.53 5.76
CA ILE A 109 5.13 -0.62 5.02
C ILE A 109 3.69 -0.78 5.48
N THR A 110 3.17 -2.01 5.48
CA THR A 110 1.76 -2.31 5.79
C THR A 110 1.43 -2.00 7.25
N ILE A 111 2.27 -2.40 8.20
CA ILE A 111 2.08 -2.04 9.62
C ILE A 111 2.22 -0.53 9.82
N GLY A 112 3.19 0.11 9.17
CA GLY A 112 3.39 1.55 9.23
C GLY A 112 2.21 2.33 8.67
N TRP A 113 1.56 1.82 7.62
CA TRP A 113 0.35 2.39 7.03
C TRP A 113 -0.84 2.36 7.99
N GLU A 114 -1.12 1.20 8.59
CA GLU A 114 -2.17 1.08 9.62
C GLU A 114 -1.93 1.99 10.82
N PHE A 115 -0.66 2.15 11.21
CA PHE A 115 -0.28 3.09 12.26
C PHE A 115 -0.56 4.53 11.81
N PHE A 116 -0.18 4.89 10.58
CA PHE A 116 -0.50 6.19 10.01
C PHE A 116 -2.01 6.46 10.05
N GLU A 117 -2.83 5.54 9.57
CA GLU A 117 -4.30 5.69 9.57
C GLU A 117 -4.87 5.85 10.98
N LYS A 118 -4.40 5.03 11.92
CA LYS A 118 -4.87 5.12 13.31
C LYS A 118 -4.62 6.49 13.95
N TYR A 119 -3.52 7.17 13.60
CA TYR A 119 -3.07 8.38 14.29
C TYR A 119 -3.22 9.67 13.47
N VAL A 120 -3.49 9.58 12.16
CA VAL A 120 -3.55 10.74 11.29
C VAL A 120 -5.01 11.06 10.93
N PRO A 121 -5.53 12.21 11.41
CA PRO A 121 -6.95 12.52 11.26
C PRO A 121 -7.40 12.53 9.80
N GLY A 122 -8.54 11.90 9.55
CA GLY A 122 -9.17 11.79 8.22
C GLY A 122 -8.80 10.54 7.42
N PHE A 123 -7.97 9.65 7.96
CA PHE A 123 -7.55 8.41 7.29
C PHE A 123 -7.84 7.20 8.19
N GLY A 124 -9.05 6.64 8.20
CA GLY A 124 -9.30 5.36 8.90
C GLY A 124 -9.28 5.39 10.44
N GLU A 125 -9.21 6.56 11.10
CA GLU A 125 -9.05 6.69 12.57
C GLU A 125 -10.06 5.89 13.44
N LYS A 126 -11.19 5.48 12.88
CA LYS A 126 -12.26 4.70 13.54
C LYS A 126 -12.28 3.22 13.16
N GLU A 127 -11.39 2.76 12.30
CA GLU A 127 -11.27 1.36 11.91
C GLU A 127 -11.02 0.48 13.13
N THR A 128 -11.71 -0.66 13.15
CA THR A 128 -11.53 -1.67 14.19
C THR A 128 -10.17 -2.35 14.06
N LEU A 129 -9.59 -2.82 15.18
CA LEU A 129 -8.34 -3.59 15.15
C LEU A 129 -8.45 -4.84 14.25
N ALA A 130 -9.62 -5.46 14.17
CA ALA A 130 -9.87 -6.62 13.33
C ALA A 130 -9.74 -6.27 11.84
N ASN A 131 -10.30 -5.14 11.42
CA ASN A 131 -10.20 -4.64 10.04
C ASN A 131 -8.73 -4.36 9.67
N ARG A 132 -8.03 -3.58 10.50
CA ARG A 132 -6.59 -3.30 10.32
C ARG A 132 -5.72 -4.56 10.18
N ALA A 133 -6.02 -5.58 11.00
CA ALA A 133 -5.31 -6.86 10.93
C ALA A 133 -5.58 -7.59 9.61
N VAL A 134 -6.82 -7.57 9.14
CA VAL A 134 -7.20 -8.13 7.84
C VAL A 134 -6.55 -7.39 6.68
N ASP A 135 -6.41 -6.08 6.77
CA ASP A 135 -5.79 -5.26 5.73
C ASP A 135 -4.29 -5.55 5.61
N VAL A 136 -3.59 -5.67 6.74
CA VAL A 136 -2.18 -6.10 6.79
C VAL A 136 -2.01 -7.52 6.28
N VAL A 137 -2.80 -8.47 6.77
CA VAL A 137 -2.71 -9.88 6.35
C VAL A 137 -3.09 -10.04 4.88
N GLY A 138 -4.12 -9.34 4.43
CA GLY A 138 -4.55 -9.31 3.03
C GLY A 138 -3.46 -8.79 2.12
N ALA A 139 -2.78 -7.70 2.49
CA ALA A 139 -1.61 -7.22 1.78
C ALA A 139 -0.49 -8.27 1.71
N TRP A 140 -0.20 -8.97 2.80
CA TRP A 140 0.82 -10.03 2.79
C TRP A 140 0.42 -11.22 1.91
N VAL A 141 -0.85 -11.63 1.94
CA VAL A 141 -1.37 -12.69 1.06
C VAL A 141 -1.24 -12.27 -0.41
N GLY A 142 -1.68 -11.06 -0.75
CA GLY A 142 -1.52 -10.51 -2.10
C GLY A 142 -0.06 -10.51 -2.55
N TRP A 143 0.84 -10.07 -1.68
CA TRP A 143 2.27 -10.08 -1.93
C TRP A 143 2.80 -11.49 -2.19
N VAL A 144 2.50 -12.46 -1.31
CA VAL A 144 2.98 -13.84 -1.43
C VAL A 144 2.54 -14.44 -2.76
N LEU A 145 1.27 -14.27 -3.14
CA LEU A 145 0.74 -14.84 -4.38
C LEU A 145 1.48 -14.32 -5.62
N LEU A 146 1.72 -13.01 -5.70
CA LEU A 146 2.36 -12.41 -6.88
C LEU A 146 3.88 -12.58 -6.86
N ALA A 147 4.52 -12.48 -5.70
CA ALA A 147 5.96 -12.71 -5.57
C ALA A 147 6.34 -14.15 -5.93
N LEU A 148 5.54 -15.14 -5.49
CA LEU A 148 5.74 -16.54 -5.88
C LEU A 148 5.52 -16.75 -7.38
N LEU A 149 4.48 -16.15 -7.95
CA LEU A 149 4.21 -16.24 -9.38
C LEU A 149 5.39 -15.71 -10.20
N ILE A 150 5.93 -14.54 -9.82
CA ILE A 150 7.08 -13.94 -10.52
C ILE A 150 8.33 -14.78 -10.35
N ALA A 151 8.64 -15.23 -9.14
CA ALA A 151 9.77 -16.12 -8.88
C ALA A 151 9.72 -17.38 -9.76
N VAL A 152 8.54 -17.99 -9.90
CA VAL A 152 8.34 -19.16 -10.77
C VAL A 152 8.52 -18.82 -12.26
N LEU A 153 7.95 -17.70 -12.72
CA LEU A 153 8.01 -17.30 -14.13
C LEU A 153 9.41 -16.85 -14.56
N GLU A 154 10.16 -16.21 -13.66
CA GLU A 154 11.51 -15.68 -13.93
C GLU A 154 12.62 -16.68 -13.56
N GLY A 155 12.28 -17.78 -12.88
CA GLY A 155 13.24 -18.76 -12.39
C GLY A 155 14.16 -18.18 -11.31
N ASP A 156 13.64 -17.27 -10.49
CA ASP A 156 14.37 -16.54 -9.45
C ASP A 156 13.89 -16.93 -8.04
N SER A 157 14.59 -16.47 -7.01
CA SER A 157 14.23 -16.63 -5.61
C SER A 157 13.23 -15.58 -5.13
N VAL A 158 12.39 -15.96 -4.18
CA VAL A 158 11.43 -15.04 -3.55
C VAL A 158 12.19 -13.99 -2.71
N PRO A 159 11.94 -12.68 -2.89
CA PRO A 159 12.66 -11.65 -2.17
C PRO A 159 12.15 -11.54 -0.73
N PHE A 160 12.66 -12.36 0.19
CA PHE A 160 12.28 -12.29 1.61
C PHE A 160 12.93 -11.09 2.32
N VAL A 161 14.20 -10.83 2.03
CA VAL A 161 15.00 -9.76 2.63
C VAL A 161 15.59 -8.85 1.55
N LEU A 162 16.14 -7.71 1.94
CA LEU A 162 16.84 -6.81 1.01
C LEU A 162 17.97 -7.57 0.28
N PRO A 163 18.22 -7.31 -1.00
CA PRO A 163 19.27 -8.02 -1.76
C PRO A 163 20.65 -7.96 -1.10
N SER A 164 20.98 -6.84 -0.45
CA SER A 164 22.24 -6.70 0.31
C SER A 164 22.31 -7.60 1.55
N ALA A 165 21.18 -7.81 2.24
CA ALA A 165 21.09 -8.72 3.37
C ALA A 165 21.12 -10.19 2.92
N ASP A 166 20.42 -10.53 1.82
CA ASP A 166 20.45 -11.89 1.25
C ASP A 166 21.88 -12.28 0.82
N ALA A 167 22.56 -11.39 0.11
CA ALA A 167 23.95 -11.60 -0.30
C ALA A 167 24.89 -11.81 0.90
N TRP A 168 24.68 -11.08 2.00
CA TRP A 168 25.45 -11.29 3.22
C TRP A 168 25.16 -12.65 3.87
N ILE A 169 23.88 -13.02 4.02
CA ILE A 169 23.46 -14.30 4.62
C ILE A 169 24.03 -15.50 3.86
N ARG A 170 24.06 -15.45 2.52
CA ARG A 170 24.58 -16.54 1.69
C ARG A 170 26.11 -16.71 1.75
N ASN A 171 26.84 -15.71 2.26
CA ASN A 171 28.29 -15.72 2.35
C ASN A 171 28.82 -16.02 3.77
N LEU A 172 27.92 -16.28 4.72
CA LEU A 172 28.25 -16.81 6.06
C LEU A 172 28.33 -18.33 6.03
#